data_AF-A0A564Z417-F1
#
_entry.id   AF-A0A564Z417-F1
#
_cell.length_a   1.000
_cell.length_b   1.000
_cell.length_c   1.000
_cell.angle_alpha   90.00
_cell.angle_beta   90.00
_cell.angle_gamma   90.00
#
_symmetry.space_group_name_H-M   'P 1'
#
loop_
_entity.id
_entity.type
_entity.pdbx_description
1 polymer ?
#
loop_
_entity_poly.entity_id
_entity_poly.type
_entity_poly.pdbx_seq_one_letter_code
_entity_poly.pdbx_strand_id
1 'polypeptide(L)'
;MNRAAVDDLNFVICMLIFSVIQFRPCLSLPQLFFCRYKMANSQYTYVRGFEAEVPCLPNTWIVVRLDGQNFHAFTERHCFAKPNDERALRLACASARSVMRRHGDIILAYGQSDEFSFVFRRSTDSFNRRPSKLMTTVASLFASAYVFEWSNYMTDTKLLYPPAFDARVVLYPTTKNLRDYLAWRQVDCHINNLYNTCFWNLVQRGGLTPSDAEKRLCHLAKYSLSCLDESCF
;
A
#
# COMPACT_ATOMS: atom_id res chain seq x y z
N MET A 1 -13.26 -44.57 12.78
CA MET A 1 -11.79 -44.46 12.62
C MET A 1 -11.49 -43.90 11.23
N ASN A 2 -11.31 -42.58 11.12
CA ASN A 2 -10.27 -41.95 10.31
C ASN A 2 -10.27 -40.44 10.55
N ARG A 3 -9.06 -39.89 10.54
CA ARG A 3 -8.58 -38.71 11.25
C ARG A 3 -9.13 -37.38 10.69
N ALA A 4 -9.63 -36.52 11.58
CA ALA A 4 -9.59 -35.07 11.45
C ALA A 4 -8.11 -34.63 11.43
N ALA A 5 -7.63 -33.83 10.48
CA ALA A 5 -7.91 -32.41 10.23
C ALA A 5 -7.60 -31.52 11.44
N VAL A 6 -6.82 -30.46 11.14
CA VAL A 6 -6.46 -29.30 11.96
C VAL A 6 -5.20 -29.46 12.80
N ASP A 7 -4.12 -28.80 12.37
CA ASP A 7 -3.33 -27.86 13.20
C ASP A 7 -2.24 -27.19 12.32
N ASP A 8 -2.67 -26.26 11.46
CA ASP A 8 -1.83 -25.18 10.94
C ASP A 8 -1.71 -24.10 12.02
N LEU A 9 -0.75 -24.25 12.93
CA LEU A 9 -0.46 -23.23 13.93
C LEU A 9 0.78 -22.42 13.50
N ASN A 10 0.51 -21.22 12.99
CA ASN A 10 1.48 -20.16 12.71
C ASN A 10 2.49 -19.99 13.86
N PHE A 11 3.72 -20.43 13.64
CA PHE A 11 4.82 -20.27 14.60
C PHE A 11 5.46 -18.89 14.42
N VAL A 12 4.92 -17.86 15.09
CA VAL A 12 5.54 -16.54 15.15
C VAL A 12 6.51 -16.51 16.33
N ILE A 13 7.80 -16.76 16.07
CA ILE A 13 8.85 -16.57 17.09
C ILE A 13 9.16 -15.07 17.17
N CYS A 14 8.62 -14.40 18.19
CA CYS A 14 8.92 -13.00 18.48
C CYS A 14 10.09 -12.92 19.48
N MET A 15 11.31 -12.68 19.01
CA MET A 15 12.43 -12.29 19.88
C MET A 15 12.48 -10.77 20.01
N LEU A 16 11.86 -10.23 21.05
CA LEU A 16 12.04 -8.83 21.46
C LEU A 16 13.29 -8.71 22.32
N ILE A 17 14.45 -8.48 21.69
CA ILE A 17 15.67 -8.07 22.42
C ILE A 17 15.76 -6.54 22.36
N PHE A 18 15.15 -5.85 23.32
CA PHE A 18 15.52 -4.48 23.68
C PHE A 18 16.57 -4.57 24.79
N SER A 19 17.86 -4.50 24.44
CA SER A 19 18.94 -4.44 25.42
C SER A 19 19.69 -3.13 25.28
N VAL A 20 19.36 -2.18 26.15
CA VAL A 20 20.24 -1.06 26.51
C VAL A 20 21.35 -1.65 27.37
N ILE A 21 22.42 -2.17 26.75
CA ILE A 21 23.59 -2.64 27.48
C ILE A 21 24.53 -1.44 27.66
N GLN A 22 24.47 -0.80 28.84
CA GLN A 22 25.54 0.08 29.29
C GLN A 22 26.75 -0.75 29.70
N PHE A 23 27.81 -0.73 28.89
CA PHE A 23 29.11 -1.28 29.26
C PHE A 23 29.87 -0.26 30.13
N ARG A 24 30.15 -0.62 31.39
CA ARG A 24 31.21 0.02 32.20
C ARG A 24 32.55 -0.64 31.90
N PRO A 25 33.66 0.10 31.77
CA PRO A 25 34.98 -0.49 31.59
C PRO A 25 35.61 -0.80 32.96
N CYS A 26 36.14 -2.01 33.14
CA CYS A 26 37.09 -2.32 34.22
C CYS A 26 38.36 -2.91 33.61
N LEU A 27 39.50 -2.48 34.14
CA LEU A 27 40.84 -2.57 33.56
C LEU A 27 41.48 -3.98 33.58
N SER A 28 42.32 -4.18 32.55
CA SER A 28 43.64 -4.84 32.47
C SER A 28 43.87 -6.28 32.97
N LEU A 29 44.35 -7.14 32.05
CA LEU A 29 45.51 -8.06 32.18
C LEU A 29 45.77 -8.79 30.82
N PRO A 30 46.94 -9.42 30.60
CA PRO A 30 47.75 -9.23 29.40
C PRO A 30 47.58 -10.32 28.33
N GLN A 31 48.05 -9.98 27.14
CA GLN A 31 48.09 -10.81 25.92
C GLN A 31 48.80 -12.14 26.17
N LEU A 32 48.15 -13.24 25.79
CA LEU A 32 48.70 -14.37 25.00
C LEU A 32 47.67 -15.50 24.97
N PHE A 33 46.93 -15.61 23.86
CA PHE A 33 46.32 -16.79 23.23
C PHE A 33 45.26 -16.26 22.26
N PHE A 34 45.65 -15.97 21.02
CA PHE A 34 44.69 -15.71 19.94
C PHE A 34 44.08 -17.05 19.50
N CYS A 35 43.24 -17.64 20.36
CA CYS A 35 42.29 -18.63 19.92
C CYS A 35 41.34 -17.88 18.96
N ARG A 36 41.32 -18.26 17.66
CA ARG A 36 40.33 -17.76 16.70
C ARG A 36 38.96 -18.25 17.17
N TYR A 37 38.36 -17.56 18.13
CA TYR A 37 36.96 -17.72 18.47
C TYR A 37 36.18 -17.29 17.23
N LYS A 38 35.69 -18.27 16.46
CA LYS A 38 34.73 -18.00 15.39
C LYS A 38 33.56 -17.27 16.06
N MET A 39 33.38 -15.99 15.75
CA MET A 39 32.26 -15.23 16.32
C MET A 39 30.98 -16.03 16.09
N ALA A 40 30.14 -16.21 17.11
CA ALA A 40 29.02 -17.15 17.06
C ALA A 40 28.06 -16.93 15.87
N ASN A 41 27.98 -15.69 15.35
CA ASN A 41 27.18 -15.36 14.17
C ASN A 41 27.87 -15.70 12.82
N SER A 42 29.20 -15.81 12.77
CA SER A 42 29.97 -16.07 11.54
C SER A 42 29.69 -17.43 10.90
N GLN A 43 29.15 -18.39 11.64
CA GLN A 43 28.72 -19.68 11.09
C GLN A 43 27.43 -19.57 10.28
N TYR A 44 26.61 -18.55 10.53
CA TYR A 44 25.30 -18.37 9.89
C TYR A 44 25.31 -17.25 8.85
N THR A 45 26.38 -16.46 8.71
CA THR A 45 26.42 -15.31 7.79
C THR A 45 26.22 -15.67 6.31
N TYR A 46 26.47 -16.92 5.92
CA TYR A 46 26.27 -17.36 4.54
C TYR A 46 24.81 -17.19 4.07
N VAL A 47 23.84 -17.22 4.99
CA VAL A 47 22.42 -17.06 4.62
C VAL A 47 22.09 -15.69 4.04
N ARG A 48 22.88 -14.66 4.36
CA ARG A 48 22.75 -13.33 3.75
C ARG A 48 23.01 -13.35 2.25
N GLY A 49 23.75 -14.33 1.74
CA GLY A 49 23.96 -14.51 0.31
C GLY A 49 22.70 -14.86 -0.48
N PHE A 50 21.64 -15.34 0.19
CA PHE A 50 20.35 -15.61 -0.44
C PHE A 50 19.46 -14.36 -0.54
N GLU A 51 19.83 -13.25 0.11
CA GLU A 51 19.13 -11.96 -0.03
C GLU A 51 19.50 -11.34 -1.39
N ALA A 52 18.86 -11.83 -2.46
CA ALA A 52 19.01 -11.25 -3.80
C ALA A 52 18.07 -10.05 -3.94
N GLU A 53 18.63 -8.87 -4.20
CA GLU A 53 17.86 -7.70 -4.58
C GLU A 53 18.47 -6.99 -5.77
N VAL A 54 17.64 -6.72 -6.78
CA VAL A 54 18.01 -5.92 -7.95
C VAL A 54 17.51 -4.48 -7.73
N PRO A 55 18.42 -3.49 -7.66
CA PRO A 55 18.03 -2.09 -7.56
C PRO A 55 17.21 -1.63 -8.76
N CYS A 56 16.32 -0.64 -8.56
CA CYS A 56 15.56 -0.03 -9.64
C CYS A 56 16.49 0.67 -10.63
N LEU A 57 16.22 0.53 -11.94
CA LEU A 57 17.02 1.09 -13.02
C LEU A 57 17.28 2.59 -12.81
N PRO A 58 18.53 3.09 -12.87
CA PRO A 58 18.83 4.51 -12.73
C PRO A 58 18.11 5.39 -13.74
N ASN A 59 17.90 6.67 -13.40
CA ASN A 59 17.23 7.66 -14.26
C ASN A 59 15.82 7.27 -14.75
N THR A 60 15.13 6.39 -14.02
CA THR A 60 13.73 6.06 -14.24
C THR A 60 12.86 6.58 -13.10
N TRP A 61 11.64 6.99 -13.43
CA TRP A 61 10.61 7.30 -12.44
C TRP A 61 10.23 6.02 -11.71
N ILE A 62 10.17 6.10 -10.38
CA ILE A 62 9.72 4.99 -9.55
C ILE A 62 8.33 5.33 -9.03
N VAL A 63 7.35 4.50 -9.37
CA VAL A 63 5.98 4.62 -8.86
C VAL A 63 5.74 3.48 -7.88
N VAL A 64 5.41 3.83 -6.64
CA VAL A 64 4.93 2.88 -5.64
C VAL A 64 3.41 3.02 -5.56
N ARG A 65 2.68 2.00 -6.02
CA ARG A 65 1.22 1.96 -5.94
C ARG A 65 0.80 1.10 -4.76
N LEU A 66 -0.03 1.68 -3.90
CA LEU A 66 -0.72 1.04 -2.80
C LEU A 66 -2.16 0.72 -3.18
N ASP A 67 -2.68 -0.39 -2.66
CA ASP A 67 -4.05 -0.87 -2.89
C ASP A 67 -4.60 -1.49 -1.59
N GLY A 68 -5.85 -1.17 -1.24
CA GLY A 68 -6.48 -1.64 0.00
C GLY A 68 -6.80 -3.13 -0.05
N GLN A 69 -6.22 -3.92 0.85
CA GLN A 69 -6.49 -5.36 0.85
C GLN A 69 -7.92 -5.67 1.31
N ASN A 70 -8.71 -6.26 0.41
CA ASN A 70 -10.12 -6.61 0.65
C ASN A 70 -10.94 -5.40 1.17
N PHE A 71 -10.71 -4.23 0.56
CA PHE A 71 -11.29 -2.98 1.06
C PHE A 71 -12.82 -2.94 0.92
N HIS A 72 -13.41 -3.71 0.02
CA HIS A 72 -14.86 -3.84 -0.09
C HIS A 72 -15.49 -4.28 1.25
N ALA A 73 -15.02 -5.40 1.82
CA ALA A 73 -15.46 -5.88 3.12
C ALA A 73 -15.12 -4.92 4.26
N PHE A 74 -13.99 -4.20 4.15
CA PHE A 74 -13.62 -3.15 5.10
C PHE A 74 -14.64 -2.01 5.12
N THR A 75 -15.01 -1.48 3.95
CA THR A 75 -15.98 -0.39 3.84
C THR A 75 -17.38 -0.79 4.33
N GLU A 76 -17.78 -2.05 4.11
CA GLU A 76 -19.08 -2.57 4.56
C GLU A 76 -19.13 -2.68 6.09
N ARG A 77 -18.11 -3.31 6.71
CA ARG A 77 -18.03 -3.47 8.17
C ARG A 77 -17.92 -2.15 8.93
N HIS A 78 -17.32 -1.13 8.32
CA HIS A 78 -17.20 0.21 8.90
C HIS A 78 -18.30 1.18 8.41
N CYS A 79 -19.31 0.67 7.70
CA CYS A 79 -20.49 1.42 7.25
C CYS A 79 -20.17 2.71 6.49
N PHE A 80 -19.24 2.64 5.53
CA PHE A 80 -18.88 3.80 4.71
C PHE A 80 -20.06 4.25 3.85
N ALA A 81 -20.20 5.57 3.69
CA ALA A 81 -21.17 6.13 2.77
C ALA A 81 -20.90 5.67 1.33
N LYS A 82 -21.98 5.32 0.61
CA LYS A 82 -21.95 4.92 -0.80
C LYS A 82 -22.64 6.00 -1.65
N PRO A 83 -22.10 6.38 -2.83
CA PRO A 83 -20.97 5.74 -3.52
C PRO A 83 -19.58 6.10 -2.96
N ASN A 84 -19.43 7.26 -2.33
CA ASN A 84 -18.15 7.77 -1.80
C ASN A 84 -18.33 8.29 -0.39
N ASP A 85 -17.39 7.95 0.51
CA ASP A 85 -17.31 8.52 1.85
C ASP A 85 -16.19 9.57 1.90
N GLU A 86 -16.56 10.84 2.04
CA GLU A 86 -15.60 11.95 2.08
C GLU A 86 -14.63 11.82 3.27
N ARG A 87 -15.07 11.30 4.41
CA ARG A 87 -14.22 11.13 5.60
C ARG A 87 -13.11 10.13 5.31
N ALA A 88 -13.45 9.01 4.66
CA ALA A 88 -12.48 8.00 4.25
C ALA A 88 -11.46 8.55 3.25
N LEU A 89 -11.92 9.31 2.25
CA LEU A 89 -11.04 9.93 1.26
C LEU A 89 -10.10 10.96 1.90
N ARG A 90 -10.60 11.77 2.84
CA ARG A 90 -9.79 12.73 3.59
C ARG A 90 -8.76 12.05 4.49
N LEU A 91 -9.14 10.95 5.16
CA LEU A 91 -8.25 10.12 5.96
C LEU A 91 -7.12 9.53 5.10
N ALA A 92 -7.45 8.97 3.93
CA ALA A 92 -6.47 8.42 3.01
C ALA A 92 -5.53 9.52 2.47
N CYS A 93 -6.06 10.70 2.14
CA CYS A 93 -5.25 11.87 1.78
C CYS A 93 -4.31 12.32 2.90
N ALA A 94 -4.77 12.33 4.16
CA ALA A 94 -3.95 12.67 5.31
C ALA A 94 -2.80 11.67 5.49
N SER A 95 -3.10 10.38 5.34
CA SER A 95 -2.12 9.29 5.38
C SER A 95 -1.07 9.45 4.27
N ALA A 96 -1.50 9.76 3.05
CA ALA A 96 -0.60 10.03 1.93
C ALA A 96 0.29 11.26 2.17
N ARG A 97 -0.23 12.33 2.77
CA ARG A 97 0.58 13.51 3.14
C ARG A 97 1.65 13.15 4.17
N SER A 98 1.34 12.30 5.15
CA SER A 98 2.33 11.81 6.12
C SER A 98 3.46 11.03 5.44
N VAL A 99 3.13 10.20 4.44
CA VAL A 99 4.13 9.51 3.61
C VAL A 99 5.01 10.51 2.85
N MET A 100 4.41 11.47 2.15
CA MET A 100 5.17 12.49 1.39
C MET A 100 6.07 13.35 2.28
N ARG A 101 5.62 13.71 3.49
CA ARG A 101 6.44 14.47 4.45
C ARG A 101 7.65 13.69 4.93
N ARG A 102 7.51 12.37 5.13
CA ARG A 102 8.61 11.50 5.56
C ARG A 102 9.58 11.19 4.43
N HIS A 103 9.09 11.06 3.20
CA HIS A 103 9.87 10.75 2.01
C HIS A 103 9.96 11.98 1.10
N GLY A 104 10.94 12.86 1.35
CA GLY A 104 11.13 14.10 0.60
C GLY A 104 11.41 13.93 -0.90
N ASP A 105 11.75 12.72 -1.35
CA ASP A 105 11.96 12.41 -2.77
C ASP A 105 10.66 12.13 -3.55
N ILE A 106 9.52 12.01 -2.87
CA ILE A 106 8.23 11.88 -3.53
C ILE A 106 7.78 13.27 -4.01
N ILE A 107 7.57 13.41 -5.32
CA ILE A 107 7.16 14.69 -5.94
C ILE A 107 5.65 14.80 -6.16
N LEU A 108 4.97 13.67 -6.24
CA LEU A 108 3.54 13.61 -6.53
C LEU A 108 2.95 12.38 -5.85
N ALA A 109 1.76 12.54 -5.28
CA ALA A 109 0.89 11.44 -4.91
C ALA A 109 -0.48 11.63 -5.56
N TYR A 110 -1.01 10.58 -6.18
CA TYR A 110 -2.35 10.54 -6.75
C TYR A 110 -3.13 9.40 -6.11
N GLY A 111 -4.34 9.64 -5.64
CA GLY A 111 -5.17 8.61 -5.01
C GLY A 111 -6.62 8.66 -5.46
N GLN A 112 -7.24 7.49 -5.48
CA GLN A 112 -8.63 7.25 -5.87
C GLN A 112 -9.15 6.09 -5.02
N SER A 113 -10.39 6.16 -4.54
CA SER A 113 -11.04 5.05 -3.81
C SER A 113 -10.17 4.60 -2.63
N ASP A 114 -9.52 3.45 -2.78
CA ASP A 114 -8.66 2.75 -1.83
C ASP A 114 -7.22 2.56 -2.36
N GLU A 115 -6.88 3.13 -3.52
CA GLU A 115 -5.53 3.11 -4.09
C GLU A 115 -4.80 4.47 -3.98
N PHE A 116 -3.48 4.41 -3.84
CA PHE A 116 -2.60 5.58 -3.86
C PHE A 116 -1.31 5.28 -4.63
N SER A 117 -0.94 6.16 -5.55
CA SER A 117 0.31 6.11 -6.32
C SER A 117 1.26 7.20 -5.87
N PHE A 118 2.45 6.83 -5.41
CA PHE A 118 3.52 7.74 -5.00
C PHE A 118 4.63 7.75 -6.05
N VAL A 119 4.95 8.92 -6.59
CA VAL A 119 5.96 9.11 -7.64
C VAL A 119 7.23 9.67 -7.04
N PHE A 120 8.30 8.89 -7.07
CA PHE A 120 9.64 9.32 -6.70
C PHE A 120 10.37 9.94 -7.89
N ARG A 121 11.22 10.94 -7.62
CA ARG A 121 12.04 11.59 -8.67
C ARG A 121 12.95 10.56 -9.34
N ARG A 122 13.13 10.68 -10.65
CA ARG A 122 14.01 9.78 -11.42
C ARG A 122 15.45 9.70 -10.89
N SER A 123 15.95 10.79 -10.30
CA SER A 123 17.28 10.92 -9.72
C SER A 123 17.37 10.54 -8.25
N THR A 124 16.34 9.92 -7.67
CA THR A 124 16.38 9.50 -6.25
C THR A 124 17.43 8.42 -6.04
N ASP A 125 18.20 8.55 -4.97
CA ASP A 125 19.07 7.50 -4.45
C ASP A 125 18.56 6.95 -3.11
N SER A 126 17.31 7.27 -2.75
CA SER A 126 16.67 6.80 -1.53
C SER A 126 16.75 5.27 -1.42
N PHE A 127 17.27 4.79 -0.29
CA PHE A 127 17.50 3.37 -0.01
C PHE A 127 18.32 2.63 -1.07
N ASN A 128 19.26 3.29 -1.74
CA ASN A 128 20.00 2.73 -2.87
C ASN A 128 19.08 2.17 -3.97
N ARG A 129 17.90 2.78 -4.14
CA ARG A 129 16.87 2.37 -5.10
C ARG A 129 16.41 0.91 -4.92
N ARG A 130 16.49 0.37 -3.70
CA ARG A 130 16.01 -0.98 -3.39
C ARG A 130 14.47 -1.02 -3.43
N PRO A 131 13.84 -1.78 -4.34
CA PRO A 131 12.38 -1.80 -4.48
C PRO A 131 11.69 -2.29 -3.20
N SER A 132 12.25 -3.31 -2.54
CA SER A 132 11.72 -3.86 -1.28
C SER A 132 11.61 -2.79 -0.18
N LYS A 133 12.65 -1.95 -0.03
CA LYS A 133 12.68 -0.86 0.95
C LYS A 133 11.70 0.25 0.60
N LEU A 134 11.66 0.68 -0.65
CA LEU A 134 10.70 1.71 -1.09
C LEU A 134 9.25 1.26 -0.87
N MET A 135 8.95 0.03 -1.29
CA MET A 135 7.62 -0.58 -1.16
C MET A 135 7.19 -0.73 0.30
N THR A 136 8.02 -1.40 1.13
CA THR A 136 7.67 -1.68 2.53
C THR A 136 7.60 -0.42 3.38
N THR A 137 8.48 0.57 3.15
CA THR A 137 8.45 1.82 3.92
C THR A 137 7.22 2.66 3.58
N VAL A 138 6.86 2.78 2.30
CA VAL A 138 5.64 3.48 1.88
C VAL A 138 4.39 2.76 2.39
N ALA A 139 4.30 1.44 2.23
CA ALA A 139 3.13 0.66 2.66
C ALA A 139 2.92 0.70 4.19
N SER A 140 3.98 0.42 4.96
CA SER A 140 3.91 0.42 6.43
C SER A 140 3.62 1.79 6.99
N LEU A 141 4.22 2.85 6.42
CA LEU A 141 3.95 4.21 6.85
C LEU A 141 2.53 4.67 6.51
N PHE A 142 2.03 4.30 5.33
CA PHE A 142 0.64 4.60 4.96
C PHE A 142 -0.34 3.88 5.89
N ALA A 143 -0.16 2.58 6.11
CA ALA A 143 -1.03 1.79 6.98
C ALA A 143 -1.02 2.31 8.43
N SER A 144 0.17 2.61 8.97
CA SER A 144 0.30 3.17 10.32
C SER A 144 -0.32 4.57 10.43
N ALA A 145 -0.10 5.44 9.44
CA ALA A 145 -0.73 6.76 9.39
C ALA A 145 -2.26 6.65 9.28
N TYR A 146 -2.77 5.69 8.51
CA TYR A 146 -4.21 5.47 8.36
C TYR A 146 -4.88 5.09 9.68
N VAL A 147 -4.25 4.21 10.46
CA VAL A 147 -4.73 3.85 11.81
C VAL A 147 -4.56 5.01 12.79
N PHE A 148 -3.43 5.71 12.74
CA PHE A 148 -3.11 6.82 13.64
C PHE A 148 -4.10 7.98 13.47
N GLU A 149 -4.40 8.34 12.22
CA GLU A 149 -5.29 9.44 11.87
C GLU A 149 -6.77 9.03 11.90
N TRP A 150 -7.09 7.73 12.05
CA TRP A 150 -8.47 7.22 11.95
C TRP A 150 -9.43 8.01 12.86
N SER A 151 -9.08 8.17 14.13
CA SER A 151 -9.93 8.87 15.11
C SER A 151 -10.18 10.36 14.80
N ASN A 152 -9.31 10.99 14.01
CA ASN A 152 -9.46 12.39 13.60
C ASN A 152 -10.48 12.59 12.48
N TYR A 153 -10.73 11.55 11.68
CA TYR A 153 -11.62 11.61 10.50
C TYR A 153 -12.88 10.76 10.66
N MET A 154 -12.78 9.64 11.36
CA MET A 154 -13.85 8.68 11.63
C MET A 154 -14.29 8.76 13.09
N THR A 155 -14.73 9.94 13.53
CA THR A 155 -15.08 10.22 14.94
C THR A 155 -16.15 9.29 15.49
N ASP A 156 -17.12 8.91 14.64
CA ASP A 156 -18.30 8.14 15.04
C ASP A 156 -18.15 6.64 14.78
N THR A 157 -17.07 6.24 14.10
CA THR A 157 -16.84 4.85 13.68
C THR A 157 -15.57 4.34 14.33
N LYS A 158 -15.70 3.38 15.25
CA LYS A 158 -14.52 2.71 15.82
C LYS A 158 -13.86 1.81 14.77
N LEU A 159 -12.53 1.85 14.69
CA LEU A 159 -11.77 0.91 13.87
C LEU A 159 -11.92 -0.50 14.45
N LEU A 160 -12.50 -1.41 13.67
CA LEU A 160 -12.80 -2.78 14.12
C LEU A 160 -11.59 -3.70 14.02
N TYR A 161 -10.77 -3.53 12.99
CA TYR A 161 -9.55 -4.30 12.75
C TYR A 161 -8.54 -3.48 11.94
N PRO A 162 -7.24 -3.76 12.05
CA PRO A 162 -6.22 -3.02 11.32
C PRO A 162 -6.36 -3.25 9.81
N PRO A 163 -6.36 -2.20 8.98
CA PRO A 163 -6.35 -2.33 7.53
C PRO A 163 -4.96 -2.77 7.05
N ALA A 164 -4.94 -3.45 5.91
CA ALA A 164 -3.72 -3.85 5.22
C ALA A 164 -3.73 -3.27 3.81
N PHE A 165 -2.54 -2.99 3.28
CA PHE A 165 -2.34 -2.44 1.95
C PHE A 165 -1.31 -3.26 1.19
N ASP A 166 -1.67 -3.70 -0.01
CA ASP A 166 -0.71 -4.22 -0.98
C ASP A 166 0.11 -3.05 -1.54
N ALA A 167 1.33 -3.33 -1.95
CA ALA A 167 2.21 -2.34 -2.54
C ALA A 167 3.00 -2.97 -3.69
N ARG A 168 3.15 -2.23 -4.78
CA ARG A 168 3.97 -2.65 -5.92
C ARG A 168 4.80 -1.49 -6.47
N VAL A 169 5.97 -1.83 -6.99
CA VAL A 169 6.90 -0.86 -7.59
C VAL A 169 6.89 -1.02 -9.10
N VAL A 170 6.67 0.07 -9.83
CA VAL A 170 6.71 0.12 -11.30
C VAL A 170 7.68 1.21 -11.73
N LEU A 171 8.48 0.91 -12.76
CA LEU A 171 9.46 1.84 -13.31
C LEU A 171 9.00 2.39 -14.64
N TYR A 172 9.04 3.72 -14.78
CA TYR A 172 8.74 4.40 -16.04
C TYR A 172 9.97 5.15 -16.56
N PRO A 173 10.45 4.84 -17.79
CA PRO A 173 11.70 5.40 -18.29
C PRO A 173 11.57 6.86 -18.72
N THR A 174 10.39 7.29 -19.18
CA THR A 174 10.17 8.65 -19.67
C THR A 174 9.06 9.36 -18.92
N THR A 175 9.09 10.69 -18.93
CA THR A 175 8.01 11.52 -18.38
C THR A 175 6.69 11.29 -19.13
N LYS A 176 6.74 10.94 -20.42
CA LYS A 176 5.54 10.57 -21.19
C LYS A 176 4.87 9.34 -20.58
N ASN A 177 5.62 8.25 -20.35
CA ASN A 177 5.05 7.05 -19.73
C ASN A 177 4.46 7.31 -18.34
N LEU A 178 5.11 8.17 -17.54
CA LEU A 178 4.57 8.57 -16.24
C LEU A 178 3.26 9.35 -16.37
N ARG A 179 3.16 10.28 -17.33
CA ARG A 179 1.92 11.03 -17.60
C ARG A 179 0.81 10.11 -18.07
N ASP A 180 1.12 9.19 -18.98
CA ASP A 180 0.15 8.20 -19.49
C ASP A 180 -0.35 7.31 -18.36
N TYR A 181 0.53 6.90 -17.43
CA TYR A 181 0.13 6.18 -16.23
C TYR A 181 -0.84 6.99 -15.36
N LEU A 182 -0.52 8.25 -15.04
CA LEU A 182 -1.38 9.10 -14.20
C LEU A 182 -2.72 9.39 -14.88
N ALA A 183 -2.71 9.64 -16.20
CA ALA A 183 -3.93 9.82 -16.98
C ALA A 183 -4.78 8.55 -16.97
N TRP A 184 -4.16 7.37 -17.12
CA TRP A 184 -4.86 6.09 -17.00
C TRP A 184 -5.52 5.92 -15.63
N ARG A 185 -4.85 6.28 -14.53
CA ARG A 185 -5.46 6.27 -13.19
C ARG A 185 -6.59 7.29 -13.05
N GLN A 186 -6.51 8.43 -13.73
CA GLN A 186 -7.59 9.42 -13.73
C GLN A 186 -8.83 8.95 -14.51
N VAL A 187 -8.62 8.32 -15.67
CA VAL A 187 -9.71 7.75 -16.48
C VAL A 187 -10.39 6.61 -15.72
N ASP A 188 -9.63 5.75 -15.05
CA ASP A 188 -10.15 4.68 -14.19
C ASP A 188 -11.05 5.25 -13.08
N CYS A 189 -10.58 6.28 -12.38
CA CYS A 189 -11.37 7.02 -11.39
C CYS A 189 -12.68 7.56 -11.98
N HIS A 190 -12.62 8.18 -13.15
CA HIS A 190 -13.79 8.76 -13.79
C HIS A 190 -14.84 7.70 -14.13
N ILE A 191 -14.43 6.61 -14.77
CA ILE A 191 -15.32 5.50 -15.15
C ILE A 191 -15.94 4.87 -13.89
N ASN A 192 -15.12 4.54 -12.89
CA ASN A 192 -15.59 3.90 -11.66
C ASN A 192 -16.51 4.80 -10.85
N ASN A 193 -16.18 6.08 -10.72
CA ASN A 193 -17.02 7.03 -9.99
C ASN A 193 -18.37 7.25 -10.70
N LEU A 194 -18.37 7.38 -12.03
CA LEU A 194 -19.60 7.51 -12.80
C LEU A 194 -20.48 6.27 -12.65
N TYR A 195 -19.90 5.07 -12.82
CA TYR A 195 -20.61 3.81 -12.65
C TYR A 195 -21.18 3.67 -11.23
N ASN A 196 -20.36 3.84 -10.20
CA ASN A 196 -20.77 3.70 -8.80
C ASN A 196 -21.85 4.72 -8.42
N THR A 197 -21.75 5.95 -8.90
CA THR A 197 -22.75 6.99 -8.63
C THR A 197 -24.10 6.61 -9.23
N CYS A 198 -24.11 6.18 -10.49
CA CYS A 198 -25.35 5.72 -11.13
C CYS A 198 -25.91 4.48 -10.43
N PHE A 199 -25.05 3.50 -10.12
CA PHE A 199 -25.42 2.25 -9.47
C PHE A 199 -26.09 2.50 -8.11
N TRP A 200 -25.43 3.25 -7.23
CA TRP A 200 -25.95 3.51 -5.89
C TRP A 200 -27.17 4.42 -5.89
N ASN A 201 -27.31 5.34 -6.85
CA ASN A 201 -28.57 6.09 -7.01
C ASN A 201 -29.74 5.19 -7.45
N LEU A 202 -29.51 4.21 -8.34
CA LEU A 202 -30.55 3.25 -8.72
C LEU A 202 -30.99 2.38 -7.53
N VAL A 203 -30.05 1.97 -6.68
CA VAL A 203 -30.35 1.18 -5.49
C VAL A 203 -31.06 2.03 -4.42
N GLN A 204 -30.48 3.17 -4.05
CA GLN A 204 -30.96 3.97 -2.91
C GLN A 204 -32.18 4.82 -3.23
N ARG A 205 -32.24 5.43 -4.42
CA ARG A 205 -33.35 6.31 -4.84
C ARG A 205 -34.33 5.60 -5.76
N GLY A 206 -33.84 4.70 -6.60
CA GLY A 206 -34.68 3.93 -7.53
C GLY A 206 -35.34 2.71 -6.89
N GLY A 207 -34.88 2.26 -5.72
CA GLY A 207 -35.40 1.07 -5.04
C GLY A 207 -35.08 -0.25 -5.76
N LEU A 208 -34.15 -0.24 -6.72
CA LEU A 208 -33.73 -1.46 -7.41
C LEU A 208 -32.88 -2.33 -6.48
N THR A 209 -32.95 -3.65 -6.67
CA THR A 209 -31.98 -4.55 -6.06
C THR A 209 -30.60 -4.34 -6.70
N PRO A 210 -29.48 -4.65 -6.00
CA PRO A 210 -28.14 -4.57 -6.59
C PRO A 210 -28.02 -5.33 -7.92
N SER A 211 -28.64 -6.52 -8.04
CA SER A 211 -28.62 -7.32 -9.27
C SER A 211 -29.36 -6.64 -10.43
N ASP A 212 -30.49 -6.00 -10.15
CA ASP A 212 -31.27 -5.32 -11.18
C ASP A 212 -30.62 -4.01 -11.63
N ALA A 213 -30.01 -3.28 -10.69
CA ALA A 213 -29.21 -2.09 -10.99
C ALA A 213 -28.01 -2.44 -11.89
N GLU A 214 -27.32 -3.54 -11.60
CA GLU A 214 -26.20 -4.04 -12.42
C GLU A 214 -26.68 -4.40 -13.84
N LYS A 215 -27.75 -5.19 -13.97
CA LYS A 215 -28.33 -5.54 -15.28
C LYS A 215 -28.72 -4.29 -16.07
N ARG A 216 -29.28 -3.28 -15.41
CA ARG A 216 -29.70 -2.02 -16.05
C ARG A 216 -28.49 -1.24 -16.58
N LEU A 217 -27.41 -1.17 -15.82
CA LEU A 217 -26.18 -0.47 -16.22
C LEU A 217 -25.39 -1.24 -17.28
N CYS A 218 -25.38 -2.57 -17.25
CA CYS A 218 -24.79 -3.41 -18.29
C CYS A 218 -25.43 -3.16 -19.67
N HIS A 219 -26.74 -2.91 -19.71
CA HIS A 219 -27.41 -2.51 -20.95
C HIS A 219 -26.98 -1.13 -21.44
N LEU A 220 -26.76 -0.17 -20.54
CA LEU A 220 -26.34 1.19 -20.88
C LEU A 220 -24.87 1.27 -21.31
N ALA A 221 -23.98 0.49 -20.71
CA ALA A 221 -22.56 0.45 -21.06
C ALA A 221 -22.34 0.06 -22.53
N LYS A 222 -23.14 -0.87 -23.06
CA LYS A 222 -23.14 -1.25 -24.48
C LYS A 222 -23.48 -0.09 -25.43
N TYR A 223 -24.31 0.86 -25.00
CA TYR A 223 -24.64 2.06 -25.78
C TYR A 223 -23.64 3.21 -25.58
N SER A 224 -23.01 3.33 -24.39
CA SER A 224 -22.03 4.41 -24.15
C SER A 224 -20.66 4.14 -24.77
N LEU A 225 -20.24 2.87 -24.88
CA LEU A 225 -18.99 2.50 -25.57
C LEU A 225 -19.03 2.85 -27.06
N SER A 226 -20.20 2.83 -27.70
CA SER A 226 -20.36 3.34 -29.08
C SER A 226 -20.34 4.86 -29.20
N CYS A 227 -20.47 5.63 -28.10
CA CYS A 227 -20.46 7.09 -28.14
C CYS A 227 -19.11 7.71 -27.76
N LEU A 228 -18.21 6.93 -27.12
CA LEU A 228 -16.89 7.41 -26.69
C LEU A 228 -15.81 7.25 -27.76
N ASP A 229 -16.06 6.51 -28.84
CA ASP A 229 -15.07 6.28 -29.91
C ASP A 229 -14.91 7.47 -30.89
N GLU A 230 -15.84 8.44 -30.93
CA GLU A 230 -15.79 9.52 -31.96
C GLU A 230 -15.63 10.96 -31.43
N SER A 231 -15.54 11.21 -30.12
CA SER A 231 -15.57 12.61 -29.61
C SER A 231 -14.59 12.98 -28.49
N CYS A 232 -13.60 12.13 -28.19
CA CYS A 232 -12.56 12.48 -27.22
C CYS A 232 -11.16 12.07 -27.68
N PHE A 233 -10.72 12.61 -28.82
CA PHE A 233 -9.31 12.82 -29.16
C PHE A 233 -9.15 14.12 -29.95
#